data_AF-A0A6A9T7F6-F1
#
_entry.id   AF-A0A6A9T7F6-F1
#
_cell.length_a   1.000
_cell.length_b   1.000
_cell.length_c   1.000
_cell.angle_alpha   90.00
_cell.angle_beta   90.00
_cell.angle_gamma   90.00
#
_symmetry.space_group_name_H-M   'P 1'
#
loop_
_entity.id
_entity.type
_entity.pdbx_description
1 polymer ?
#
loop_
_entity_poly.entity_id
_entity_poly.type
_entity_poly.pdbx_seq_one_letter_code
_entity_poly.pdbx_strand_id
1 'polypeptide(L)'
;MTDRRRPTVSIGAGERTVAGDDRGVSDVVGYVLVFSLVTVTIGTVFGVGIVGIEDRQEDESVANVERAFEVFDDNMRDVQRYGDPSRSTEIRLAGGTLSVTETTAVTVRRSGDADPDVDDERVPNATWESRTLTYASGDTTVAYESGALFRRDGDAAVMLSPPRFVAADGRTTVPIVRLFAADADRQAGGTGTVQVTTTGLRSRTTRPVGAASDENLYLWVESEYADAWRRYFDRHDGFEDATDDSDDCAAADGCAVARIVHDETVYVQRYGLDVALRR
;
A
#
# COMPACT_ATOMS: atom_id res chain seq x y z
N MET A 1 73.91 -72.98 43.35
CA MET A 1 73.10 -74.02 42.69
C MET A 1 72.18 -73.31 41.71
N THR A 2 72.61 -73.17 40.44
CA THR A 2 72.18 -73.98 39.27
C THR A 2 70.68 -73.79 39.00
N ASP A 3 70.22 -73.30 37.85
CA ASP A 3 70.61 -73.76 36.52
C ASP A 3 70.28 -72.73 35.40
N ARG A 4 71.09 -72.75 34.34
CA ARG A 4 70.97 -71.94 33.11
C ARG A 4 70.02 -72.63 32.13
N ARG A 5 69.14 -71.88 31.46
CA ARG A 5 68.76 -72.15 30.05
C ARG A 5 68.50 -70.84 29.27
N ARG A 6 69.30 -70.63 28.23
CA ARG A 6 68.96 -69.96 26.94
C ARG A 6 69.19 -71.04 25.84
N PRO A 7 68.80 -70.91 24.56
CA PRO A 7 68.12 -69.84 23.80
C PRO A 7 66.89 -70.42 23.02
N THR A 8 66.12 -69.74 22.14
CA THR A 8 66.44 -69.31 20.76
C THR A 8 65.17 -68.65 20.18
N VAL A 9 65.26 -67.43 19.65
CA VAL A 9 64.17 -66.83 18.85
C VAL A 9 64.64 -66.78 17.40
N SER A 10 63.91 -67.49 16.54
CA SER A 10 64.08 -67.52 15.09
C SER A 10 63.58 -66.21 14.49
N ILE A 11 64.44 -65.51 13.74
CA ILE A 11 64.04 -64.36 12.91
C ILE A 11 63.59 -64.94 11.57
N GLY A 12 62.28 -65.08 11.39
CA GLY A 12 61.68 -65.36 10.09
C GLY A 12 61.74 -64.11 9.22
N ALA A 13 62.57 -64.14 8.18
CA ALA A 13 62.54 -63.20 7.09
C ALA A 13 61.24 -63.42 6.29
N GLY A 14 60.22 -62.61 6.58
CA GLY A 14 59.03 -62.50 5.75
C GLY A 14 59.28 -61.48 4.65
N GLU A 15 59.31 -61.95 3.41
CA GLU A 15 59.21 -61.14 2.19
C GLU A 15 58.08 -60.10 2.34
N ARG A 16 58.47 -58.83 2.34
CA ARG A 16 57.51 -57.73 2.16
C ARG A 16 57.24 -57.61 0.67
N THR A 17 56.26 -58.37 0.20
CA THR A 17 55.53 -58.00 -1.01
C THR A 17 54.92 -56.62 -0.79
N VAL A 18 55.42 -55.62 -1.53
CA VAL A 18 54.77 -54.32 -1.67
C VAL A 18 53.46 -54.56 -2.42
N ALA A 19 52.42 -54.91 -1.69
CA ALA A 19 51.05 -54.78 -2.18
C ALA A 19 50.80 -53.28 -2.36
N GLY A 20 50.48 -52.87 -3.59
CA GLY A 20 50.13 -51.48 -3.90
C GLY A 20 49.08 -50.98 -2.90
N ASP A 21 49.35 -49.83 -2.31
CA ASP A 21 48.55 -49.25 -1.23
C ASP A 21 47.31 -48.54 -1.81
N ASP A 22 46.41 -49.31 -2.44
CA ASP A 22 45.11 -48.83 -2.97
C ASP A 22 44.17 -48.31 -1.87
N ARG A 23 44.54 -48.48 -0.59
CA ARG A 23 43.80 -48.02 0.59
C ARG A 23 43.85 -46.50 0.73
N GLY A 24 44.96 -45.86 0.34
CA GLY A 24 45.10 -44.39 0.38
C GLY A 24 44.19 -43.66 -0.61
N VAL A 25 43.86 -44.29 -1.74
CA VAL A 25 42.96 -43.71 -2.76
C VAL A 25 41.50 -43.82 -2.31
N SER A 26 41.12 -44.92 -1.66
CA SER A 26 39.74 -45.13 -1.20
C SER A 26 39.32 -44.14 -0.12
N ASP A 27 40.21 -43.77 0.80
CA ASP A 27 39.94 -42.76 1.83
C ASP A 27 39.74 -41.36 1.22
N VAL A 28 40.56 -40.98 0.24
CA VAL A 28 40.42 -39.68 -0.44
C VAL A 28 39.13 -39.61 -1.23
N VAL A 29 38.79 -40.69 -1.96
CA VAL A 29 37.54 -40.77 -2.71
C VAL A 29 36.33 -40.71 -1.77
N GLY A 30 36.37 -41.41 -0.64
CA GLY A 30 35.33 -41.36 0.38
C GLY A 30 35.13 -39.96 0.94
N TYR A 31 36.23 -39.27 1.26
CA TYR A 31 36.18 -37.88 1.74
C TYR A 31 35.57 -36.94 0.70
N VAL A 32 36.01 -37.03 -0.56
CA VAL A 32 35.49 -36.18 -1.65
C VAL A 32 34.00 -36.42 -1.84
N LEU A 33 33.55 -37.69 -1.85
CA LEU A 33 32.13 -38.02 -2.03
C LEU A 33 31.26 -37.47 -0.89
N VAL A 34 31.68 -37.61 0.37
CA VAL A 34 30.93 -37.06 1.51
C VAL A 34 30.94 -35.54 1.48
N PHE A 35 32.08 -34.92 1.17
CA PHE A 35 32.19 -33.46 1.09
C PHE A 35 31.30 -32.90 -0.03
N SER A 36 31.28 -33.54 -1.20
CA SER A 36 30.39 -33.18 -2.31
C SER A 36 28.92 -33.33 -1.92
N LEU A 37 28.54 -34.43 -1.27
CA LEU A 37 27.17 -34.66 -0.81
C LEU A 37 26.72 -33.57 0.17
N VAL A 38 27.55 -33.25 1.16
CA VAL A 38 27.26 -32.21 2.15
C VAL A 38 27.14 -30.85 1.48
N THR A 39 28.06 -30.51 0.58
CA THR A 39 28.06 -29.22 -0.13
C THR A 39 26.82 -29.06 -1.00
N VAL A 40 26.42 -30.10 -1.75
CA VAL A 40 25.19 -30.10 -2.55
C VAL A 40 23.97 -29.92 -1.65
N THR A 41 23.90 -30.64 -0.54
CA THR A 41 22.77 -30.55 0.39
C THR A 41 22.63 -29.15 0.98
N ILE A 42 23.73 -28.55 1.45
CA ILE A 42 23.74 -27.18 1.97
C ILE A 42 23.35 -26.18 0.87
N GLY A 43 23.91 -26.31 -0.33
CA GLY A 43 23.60 -25.45 -1.46
C GLY A 43 22.11 -25.48 -1.82
N THR A 44 21.50 -26.66 -1.85
CA THR A 44 20.06 -26.81 -2.09
C THR A 44 19.21 -26.17 -1.00
N VAL A 45 19.56 -26.38 0.28
CA VAL A 45 18.83 -25.78 1.41
C VAL A 45 18.91 -24.25 1.39
N PHE A 46 20.09 -23.68 1.13
CA PHE A 46 20.27 -22.23 1.03
C PHE A 46 19.51 -21.63 -0.15
N GLY A 47 19.56 -22.28 -1.32
CA GLY A 47 18.87 -21.79 -2.53
C GLY A 47 17.35 -21.72 -2.35
N VAL A 48 16.73 -22.74 -1.78
CA VAL A 48 15.27 -22.76 -1.52
C VAL A 48 14.91 -21.91 -0.31
N GLY A 49 15.76 -21.87 0.72
CA GLY A 49 15.52 -21.16 1.96
C GLY A 49 15.49 -19.64 1.79
N ILE A 50 16.37 -19.07 0.97
CA ILE A 50 16.47 -17.62 0.77
C ILE A 50 15.23 -17.05 0.09
N VAL A 51 14.81 -17.63 -1.04
CA VAL A 51 13.65 -17.14 -1.81
C VAL A 51 12.39 -17.09 -0.95
N GLY A 52 12.12 -18.16 -0.18
CA GLY A 52 10.92 -18.21 0.67
C GLY A 52 10.96 -17.29 1.91
N ILE A 53 12.12 -16.72 2.26
CA ILE A 53 12.27 -15.75 3.35
C ILE A 53 12.17 -14.31 2.81
N GLU A 54 12.66 -14.06 1.60
CA GLU A 54 12.55 -12.76 0.92
C GLU A 54 11.08 -12.43 0.64
N ASP A 55 10.32 -13.34 0.03
CA ASP A 55 8.89 -13.15 -0.28
C ASP A 55 8.07 -12.82 0.99
N ARG A 56 8.33 -13.53 2.09
CA ARG A 56 7.61 -13.29 3.36
C ARG A 56 7.94 -11.94 3.99
N GLN A 57 9.18 -11.49 3.86
CA GLN A 57 9.59 -10.19 4.38
C GLN A 57 8.95 -9.04 3.60
N GLU A 58 8.78 -9.20 2.29
CA GLU A 58 8.10 -8.21 1.44
C GLU A 58 6.61 -8.11 1.79
N ASP A 59 5.91 -9.26 1.88
CA ASP A 59 4.50 -9.31 2.32
C ASP A 59 4.29 -8.68 3.70
N GLU A 60 5.16 -8.97 4.66
CA GLU A 60 5.08 -8.41 6.00
C GLU A 60 5.39 -6.90 6.02
N SER A 61 6.27 -6.44 5.12
CA SER A 61 6.59 -5.02 4.97
C SER A 61 5.38 -4.23 4.46
N VAL A 62 4.69 -4.74 3.43
CA VAL A 62 3.45 -4.14 2.93
C VAL A 62 2.38 -4.11 4.02
N ALA A 63 2.15 -5.22 4.72
CA ALA A 63 1.17 -5.28 5.80
C ALA A 63 1.48 -4.32 6.97
N ASN A 64 2.76 -4.05 7.24
CA ASN A 64 3.17 -3.02 8.19
C ASN A 64 2.82 -1.61 7.71
N VAL A 65 2.98 -1.34 6.41
CA VAL A 65 2.63 -0.06 5.81
C VAL A 65 1.11 0.15 5.77
N GLU A 66 0.33 -0.86 5.42
CA GLU A 66 -1.14 -0.80 5.48
C GLU A 66 -1.63 -0.37 6.85
N ARG A 67 -1.13 -1.01 7.92
CA ARG A 67 -1.43 -0.63 9.30
C ARG A 67 -1.01 0.81 9.63
N ALA A 68 0.12 1.27 9.10
CA ALA A 68 0.52 2.66 9.28
C ALA A 68 -0.44 3.63 8.55
N PHE A 69 -0.92 3.27 7.36
CA PHE A 69 -1.92 4.03 6.63
C PHE A 69 -3.31 4.02 7.30
N GLU A 70 -3.70 2.93 7.95
CA GLU A 70 -4.92 2.89 8.79
C GLU A 70 -4.81 3.89 9.96
N VAL A 71 -3.65 3.92 10.63
CA VAL A 71 -3.38 4.93 11.68
C VAL A 71 -3.38 6.34 11.11
N PHE A 72 -2.86 6.54 9.89
CA PHE A 72 -2.94 7.82 9.20
C PHE A 72 -4.39 8.24 8.90
N ASP A 73 -5.23 7.35 8.36
CA ASP A 73 -6.67 7.60 8.12
C ASP A 73 -7.39 7.96 9.43
N ASP A 74 -7.14 7.25 10.52
CA ASP A 74 -7.71 7.57 11.83
C ASP A 74 -7.23 8.93 12.36
N ASN A 75 -5.94 9.26 12.19
CA ASN A 75 -5.41 10.59 12.49
C ASN A 75 -6.10 11.68 11.63
N MET A 76 -6.41 11.41 10.36
CA MET A 76 -7.09 12.37 9.50
C MET A 76 -8.51 12.65 10.01
N ARG A 77 -9.19 11.62 10.50
CA ARG A 77 -10.52 11.73 11.11
C ARG A 77 -10.48 12.53 12.40
N ASP A 78 -9.45 12.33 13.22
CA ASP A 78 -9.24 13.11 14.45
C ASP A 78 -9.03 14.60 14.14
N VAL A 79 -8.19 14.93 13.15
CA VAL A 79 -7.97 16.32 12.72
C VAL A 79 -9.27 16.95 12.21
N GLN A 80 -10.09 16.21 11.45
CA GLN A 80 -11.39 16.69 10.96
C GLN A 80 -12.39 16.94 12.09
N ARG A 81 -12.45 16.04 13.07
CA ARG A 81 -13.47 16.05 14.13
C ARG A 81 -13.10 16.99 15.27
N TYR A 82 -11.88 16.87 15.79
CA TYR A 82 -11.43 17.57 17.00
C TYR A 82 -10.63 18.84 16.69
N GLY A 83 -10.22 19.05 15.43
CA GLY A 83 -9.44 20.22 15.04
C GLY A 83 -8.03 20.18 15.62
N ASP A 84 -7.47 18.98 15.80
CA ASP A 84 -6.12 18.83 16.33
C ASP A 84 -5.12 19.61 15.47
N PRO A 85 -4.18 20.34 16.09
CA PRO A 85 -3.29 21.23 15.37
C PRO A 85 -2.34 20.48 14.43
N SER A 86 -1.92 19.28 14.83
CA SER A 86 -1.13 18.37 14.00
C SER A 86 -1.23 16.93 14.47
N ARG A 87 -1.04 15.99 13.54
CA ARG A 87 -0.89 14.56 13.80
C ARG A 87 0.27 14.02 12.97
N SER A 88 0.95 13.00 13.47
CA SER A 88 2.04 12.35 12.73
C SER A 88 1.91 10.84 12.77
N THR A 89 2.31 10.22 11.67
CA THR A 89 2.40 8.77 11.51
C THR A 89 3.80 8.42 11.01
N GLU A 90 4.46 7.45 11.64
CA GLU A 90 5.74 6.92 11.17
C GLU A 90 5.50 5.73 10.23
N ILE A 91 6.10 5.76 9.05
CA ILE A 91 6.00 4.72 8.04
C ILE A 91 7.40 4.18 7.76
N ARG A 92 7.61 2.88 7.98
CA ARG A 92 8.86 2.19 7.61
C ARG A 92 8.77 1.82 6.14
N LEU A 93 9.68 2.36 5.33
CA LEU A 93 9.62 2.21 3.87
C LEU A 93 10.01 0.80 3.41
N ALA A 94 10.91 0.14 4.14
CA ALA A 94 11.32 -1.25 3.89
C ALA A 94 11.74 -1.55 2.42
N GLY A 95 12.27 -0.57 1.70
CA GLY A 95 12.67 -0.69 0.29
C GLY A 95 11.69 -0.04 -0.68
N GLY A 96 10.45 0.21 -0.27
CA GLY A 96 9.44 0.92 -1.04
C GLY A 96 9.65 2.44 -1.08
N THR A 97 8.71 3.11 -1.75
CA THR A 97 8.71 4.56 -1.95
C THR A 97 7.41 5.16 -1.49
N LEU A 98 7.48 6.19 -0.65
CA LEU A 98 6.35 7.01 -0.23
C LEU A 98 6.35 8.32 -1.02
N SER A 99 5.19 8.77 -1.50
CA SER A 99 5.01 9.99 -2.28
C SER A 99 3.71 10.74 -1.95
N VAL A 100 3.69 12.05 -2.22
CA VAL A 100 2.51 12.92 -2.13
C VAL A 100 2.39 13.70 -3.45
N THR A 101 2.11 12.99 -4.54
CA THR A 101 2.30 13.54 -5.90
C THR A 101 1.07 13.45 -6.77
N GLU A 102 0.45 12.26 -6.87
CA GLU A 102 -0.72 12.03 -7.70
C GLU A 102 -1.87 12.95 -7.30
N THR A 103 -2.77 13.22 -8.26
CA THR A 103 -3.88 14.13 -8.08
C THR A 103 -5.18 13.38 -8.29
N THR A 104 -6.08 13.52 -7.32
CA THR A 104 -7.48 13.09 -7.40
C THR A 104 -8.34 14.34 -7.55
N ALA A 105 -9.28 14.34 -8.49
CA ALA A 105 -10.26 15.41 -8.61
C ALA A 105 -11.63 14.91 -8.19
N VAL A 106 -12.27 15.65 -7.28
CA VAL A 106 -13.65 15.37 -6.87
C VAL A 106 -14.50 16.55 -7.31
N THR A 107 -15.54 16.26 -8.09
CA THR A 107 -16.46 17.28 -8.58
C THR A 107 -17.87 16.94 -8.15
N VAL A 108 -18.58 17.89 -7.56
CA VAL A 108 -20.04 17.80 -7.39
C VAL A 108 -20.65 18.67 -8.48
N ARG A 109 -21.72 18.21 -9.15
CA ARG A 109 -22.44 18.93 -10.24
C ARG A 109 -23.91 18.53 -10.27
N ARG A 110 -24.76 19.41 -10.83
CA ARG A 110 -26.17 19.11 -11.09
C ARG A 110 -26.39 18.60 -12.52
N SER A 111 -27.46 17.85 -12.71
CA SER A 111 -27.93 17.42 -14.02
C SER A 111 -28.21 18.63 -14.93
N GLY A 112 -27.50 18.75 -16.06
CA GLY A 112 -27.75 19.79 -17.08
C GLY A 112 -26.77 20.96 -17.11
N ASP A 113 -25.80 21.02 -16.20
CA ASP A 113 -24.73 22.03 -16.21
C ASP A 113 -23.52 21.54 -17.03
N ALA A 114 -23.27 22.18 -18.17
CA ALA A 114 -22.34 21.69 -19.19
C ALA A 114 -20.84 21.95 -18.91
N ASP A 115 -20.44 22.72 -17.88
CA ASP A 115 -19.02 23.01 -17.63
C ASP A 115 -18.75 23.27 -16.13
N PRO A 116 -17.69 22.73 -15.51
CA PRO A 116 -17.30 23.14 -14.17
C PRO A 116 -16.61 24.50 -14.25
N ASP A 117 -17.20 25.52 -13.66
CA ASP A 117 -16.48 26.77 -13.40
C ASP A 117 -15.42 26.48 -12.33
N VAL A 118 -14.21 26.20 -12.80
CA VAL A 118 -13.03 26.11 -11.95
C VAL A 118 -12.85 27.47 -11.28
N ASP A 119 -13.05 27.52 -9.96
CA ASP A 119 -12.97 28.69 -9.07
C ASP A 119 -14.22 29.56 -8.84
N ASP A 120 -15.43 29.21 -9.31
CA ASP A 120 -16.66 29.88 -8.81
C ASP A 120 -17.19 29.22 -7.52
N GLU A 121 -16.95 29.89 -6.40
CA GLU A 121 -17.43 29.46 -5.08
C GLU A 121 -18.96 29.50 -4.89
N ARG A 122 -19.74 29.96 -5.88
CA ARG A 122 -21.20 30.13 -5.78
C ARG A 122 -22.03 29.07 -6.52
N VAL A 123 -21.41 28.16 -7.27
CA VAL A 123 -22.11 27.28 -8.22
C VAL A 123 -21.97 25.81 -7.80
N PRO A 124 -22.97 24.94 -8.07
CA PRO A 124 -22.89 23.52 -7.76
C PRO A 124 -21.89 22.73 -8.60
N ASN A 125 -21.02 23.36 -9.41
CA ASN A 125 -20.08 22.72 -10.33
C ASN A 125 -18.64 23.01 -9.92
N ALA A 126 -18.29 22.62 -8.70
CA ALA A 126 -16.96 22.91 -8.16
C ALA A 126 -16.12 21.63 -8.19
N THR A 127 -15.01 21.70 -8.92
CA THR A 127 -13.97 20.67 -8.93
C THR A 127 -12.96 20.97 -7.83
N TRP A 128 -12.57 19.94 -7.09
CA TRP A 128 -11.55 20.05 -6.05
C TRP A 128 -10.47 19.01 -6.25
N GLU A 129 -9.27 19.49 -6.52
CA GLU A 129 -8.09 18.66 -6.57
C GLU A 129 -7.53 18.40 -5.16
N SER A 130 -7.06 17.17 -4.96
CA SER A 130 -6.34 16.71 -3.79
C SER A 130 -5.11 15.96 -4.23
N ARG A 131 -4.03 16.06 -3.45
CA ARG A 131 -2.93 15.10 -3.57
C ARG A 131 -3.31 13.74 -3.00
N THR A 132 -2.66 12.70 -3.48
CA THR A 132 -2.72 11.34 -2.94
C THR A 132 -1.41 11.04 -2.20
N LEU A 133 -1.53 10.53 -0.97
CA LEU A 133 -0.40 9.94 -0.25
C LEU A 133 -0.30 8.48 -0.68
N THR A 134 0.81 8.09 -1.29
CA THR A 134 0.98 6.78 -1.93
C THR A 134 2.25 6.12 -1.44
N TYR A 135 2.17 4.85 -1.07
CA TYR A 135 3.31 3.96 -0.88
C TYR A 135 3.32 2.89 -1.97
N ALA A 136 4.44 2.73 -2.66
CA ALA A 136 4.63 1.71 -3.69
C ALA A 136 5.82 0.80 -3.36
N SER A 137 5.62 -0.52 -3.47
CA SER A 137 6.65 -1.55 -3.39
C SER A 137 6.32 -2.68 -4.36
N GLY A 138 7.21 -2.93 -5.33
CA GLY A 138 6.95 -3.90 -6.40
C GLY A 138 5.66 -3.57 -7.15
N ASP A 139 4.75 -4.54 -7.24
CA ASP A 139 3.44 -4.41 -7.86
C ASP A 139 2.34 -3.98 -6.86
N THR A 140 2.68 -3.78 -5.58
CA THR A 140 1.72 -3.38 -4.54
C THR A 140 1.81 -1.89 -4.23
N THR A 141 0.65 -1.25 -4.18
CA THR A 141 0.48 0.16 -3.84
C THR A 141 -0.56 0.33 -2.74
N VAL A 142 -0.27 1.14 -1.73
CA VAL A 142 -1.22 1.57 -0.68
C VAL A 142 -1.38 3.08 -0.79
N ALA A 143 -2.61 3.57 -0.92
CA ALA A 143 -2.85 4.98 -1.19
C ALA A 143 -4.03 5.55 -0.41
N TYR A 144 -3.87 6.77 0.06
CA TYR A 144 -4.92 7.55 0.69
C TYR A 144 -5.27 8.76 -0.18
N GLU A 145 -6.53 8.85 -0.60
CA GLU A 145 -7.08 9.98 -1.36
C GLU A 145 -8.49 10.31 -0.89
N SER A 146 -8.85 11.59 -0.86
CA SER A 146 -10.23 12.05 -0.71
C SER A 146 -11.02 11.49 0.50
N GLY A 147 -10.34 10.96 1.52
CA GLY A 147 -10.95 10.34 2.69
C GLY A 147 -11.09 8.81 2.62
N ALA A 148 -10.58 8.18 1.56
CA ALA A 148 -10.60 6.75 1.33
C ALA A 148 -9.18 6.18 1.30
N LEU A 149 -9.03 4.95 1.80
CA LEU A 149 -7.79 4.18 1.78
C LEU A 149 -7.92 3.01 0.80
N PHE A 150 -6.92 2.83 -0.04
CA PHE A 150 -6.87 1.82 -1.08
C PHE A 150 -5.63 0.95 -0.96
N ARG A 151 -5.76 -0.29 -1.41
CA ARG A 151 -4.65 -1.18 -1.79
C ARG A 151 -4.84 -1.53 -3.26
N ARG A 152 -3.77 -1.52 -4.04
CA ARG A 152 -3.73 -2.02 -5.42
C ARG A 152 -2.62 -3.04 -5.54
N ASP A 153 -2.94 -4.20 -6.08
CA ASP A 153 -1.97 -5.23 -6.48
C ASP A 153 -2.09 -5.40 -8.01
N GLY A 154 -1.06 -4.98 -8.75
CA GLY A 154 -1.13 -4.89 -10.22
C GLY A 154 -2.23 -3.92 -10.67
N ASP A 155 -3.19 -4.41 -11.47
CA ASP A 155 -4.32 -3.60 -11.95
C ASP A 155 -5.53 -3.64 -11.00
N ALA A 156 -5.53 -4.52 -9.99
CA ALA A 156 -6.67 -4.73 -9.12
C ALA A 156 -6.60 -3.83 -7.87
N ALA A 157 -7.51 -2.87 -7.76
CA ALA A 157 -7.65 -2.01 -6.58
C ALA A 157 -8.78 -2.45 -5.64
N VAL A 158 -8.56 -2.38 -4.34
CA VAL A 158 -9.58 -2.56 -3.30
C VAL A 158 -9.58 -1.37 -2.36
N MET A 159 -10.77 -0.93 -1.95
CA MET A 159 -10.94 0.09 -0.92
C MET A 159 -10.90 -0.58 0.45
N LEU A 160 -9.85 -0.29 1.23
CA LEU A 160 -9.65 -0.81 2.59
C LEU A 160 -10.49 -0.05 3.61
N SER A 161 -10.55 1.28 3.48
CA SER A 161 -11.31 2.17 4.37
C SER A 161 -12.13 3.14 3.52
N PRO A 162 -13.47 3.11 3.60
CA PRO A 162 -14.31 4.01 2.82
C PRO A 162 -14.34 5.42 3.40
N PRO A 163 -14.67 6.43 2.56
CA PRO A 163 -14.90 7.77 3.06
C PRO A 163 -16.15 7.79 3.95
N ARG A 164 -16.25 8.80 4.82
CA ARG A 164 -17.36 8.94 5.77
C ARG A 164 -18.58 9.61 5.13
N PHE A 165 -18.97 9.17 3.94
CA PHE A 165 -20.20 9.64 3.32
C PHE A 165 -21.39 9.04 4.08
N VAL A 166 -22.36 9.87 4.43
CA VAL A 166 -23.52 9.44 5.21
C VAL A 166 -24.76 10.00 4.55
N ALA A 167 -25.70 9.12 4.22
CA ALA A 167 -27.02 9.49 3.76
C ALA A 167 -28.07 8.94 4.73
N ALA A 168 -28.88 9.82 5.31
CA ALA A 168 -29.93 9.46 6.26
C ALA A 168 -31.01 10.55 6.28
N ASP A 169 -32.27 10.16 6.46
CA ASP A 169 -33.40 11.08 6.67
C ASP A 169 -33.50 12.20 5.61
N GLY A 170 -33.32 11.86 4.32
CA GLY A 170 -33.36 12.81 3.20
C GLY A 170 -32.13 13.73 3.09
N ARG A 171 -31.11 13.54 3.95
CA ARG A 171 -29.91 14.36 4.00
C ARG A 171 -28.68 13.54 3.67
N THR A 172 -27.83 14.06 2.79
CA THR A 172 -26.54 13.46 2.47
C THR A 172 -25.40 14.36 2.94
N THR A 173 -24.37 13.80 3.56
CA THR A 173 -23.15 14.52 3.95
C THR A 173 -21.96 13.88 3.24
N VAL A 174 -21.23 14.69 2.48
CA VAL A 174 -20.07 14.29 1.68
C VAL A 174 -18.83 15.02 2.21
N PRO A 175 -18.08 14.44 3.16
CA PRO A 175 -16.79 14.95 3.59
C PRO A 175 -15.68 14.64 2.58
N ILE A 176 -15.18 15.67 1.91
CA ILE A 176 -14.07 15.61 0.98
C ILE A 176 -12.79 16.08 1.71
N VAL A 177 -11.85 15.15 1.87
CA VAL A 177 -10.53 15.41 2.47
C VAL A 177 -9.54 15.74 1.38
N ARG A 178 -8.93 16.92 1.41
CA ARG A 178 -7.95 17.35 0.43
C ARG A 178 -6.57 17.44 1.07
N LEU A 179 -5.61 16.73 0.51
CA LEU A 179 -4.21 16.81 0.93
C LEU A 179 -3.45 17.81 0.07
N PHE A 180 -2.63 18.61 0.73
CA PHE A 180 -1.70 19.55 0.11
C PHE A 180 -0.28 19.16 0.51
N ALA A 181 0.64 19.12 -0.44
CA ALA A 181 2.05 18.98 -0.11
C ALA A 181 2.54 20.28 0.57
N ALA A 182 2.97 20.17 1.82
CA ALA A 182 3.48 21.30 2.59
C ALA A 182 4.90 21.70 2.13
N ASP A 183 5.71 20.70 1.77
CA ASP A 183 7.12 20.86 1.44
C ASP A 183 7.44 20.51 -0.02
N ALA A 184 8.63 20.88 -0.47
CA ALA A 184 9.15 20.50 -1.79
C ALA A 184 9.47 19.00 -1.87
N ASP A 185 9.84 18.39 -0.74
CA ASP A 185 10.10 16.96 -0.61
C ASP A 185 8.78 16.18 -0.61
N ARG A 186 8.37 15.76 -1.80
CA ARG A 186 7.11 15.01 -2.03
C ARG A 186 7.33 13.52 -2.20
N GLN A 187 8.55 13.04 -2.05
CA GLN A 187 8.88 11.64 -2.22
C GLN A 187 10.04 11.23 -1.32
N ALA A 188 9.93 10.05 -0.71
CA ALA A 188 10.97 9.43 0.08
C ALA A 188 10.97 7.93 -0.17
N GLY A 189 12.09 7.43 -0.71
CA GLY A 189 12.35 5.99 -0.88
C GLY A 189 13.46 5.48 0.04
N GLY A 190 13.64 4.16 0.08
CA GLY A 190 14.74 3.47 0.78
C GLY A 190 14.26 2.55 1.89
N THR A 191 15.18 2.16 2.79
CA THR A 191 14.87 1.20 3.90
C THR A 191 14.57 1.88 5.23
N GLY A 192 14.66 3.22 5.29
CA GLY A 192 14.47 4.00 6.51
C GLY A 192 13.00 4.18 6.91
N THR A 193 12.80 4.97 7.96
CA THR A 193 11.49 5.42 8.42
C THR A 193 11.24 6.85 7.91
N VAL A 194 10.01 7.14 7.53
CA VAL A 194 9.54 8.48 7.18
C VAL A 194 8.40 8.85 8.11
N GLN A 195 8.51 10.00 8.74
CA GLN A 195 7.41 10.61 9.50
C GLN A 195 6.55 11.43 8.53
N VAL A 196 5.30 10.99 8.36
CA VAL A 196 4.25 11.75 7.68
C VAL A 196 3.60 12.65 8.71
N THR A 197 3.70 13.96 8.54
CA THR A 197 3.06 14.92 9.44
C THR A 197 1.94 15.64 8.72
N THR A 198 0.76 15.59 9.31
CA THR A 198 -0.38 16.37 8.87
C THR A 198 -0.57 17.55 9.81
N THR A 199 -0.61 18.76 9.24
CA THR A 199 -0.74 19.99 10.01
C THR A 199 -2.01 20.74 9.63
N GLY A 200 -2.85 21.00 10.63
CA GLY A 200 -3.94 21.97 10.59
C GLY A 200 -4.96 21.84 9.46
N LEU A 201 -6.04 22.61 9.58
CA LEU A 201 -7.03 22.77 8.52
C LEU A 201 -6.68 24.03 7.72
N ARG A 202 -6.06 23.87 6.54
CA ARG A 202 -5.93 24.96 5.54
C ARG A 202 -7.27 25.60 5.23
N SER A 203 -8.31 24.77 5.14
CA SER A 203 -9.67 25.21 4.97
C SER A 203 -10.64 24.18 5.57
N ARG A 204 -11.69 24.70 6.22
CA ARG A 204 -12.87 23.92 6.60
C ARG A 204 -14.09 24.66 6.11
N THR A 205 -14.85 24.04 5.21
CA THR A 205 -16.12 24.62 4.74
C THR A 205 -17.20 23.57 4.80
N THR A 206 -18.40 23.97 5.21
CA THR A 206 -19.61 23.16 5.06
C THR A 206 -20.60 23.99 4.28
N ARG A 207 -21.04 23.50 3.12
CA ARG A 207 -22.03 24.19 2.30
C ARG A 207 -23.21 23.25 2.02
N PRO A 208 -24.44 23.69 2.27
CA PRO A 208 -25.60 23.00 1.73
C PRO A 208 -25.64 23.22 0.21
N VAL A 209 -25.72 22.12 -0.52
CA VAL A 209 -26.00 22.07 -1.95
C VAL A 209 -27.41 21.48 -2.04
N GLY A 210 -28.38 22.32 -2.37
CA GLY A 210 -29.73 21.85 -2.68
C GLY A 210 -29.78 21.37 -4.13
N ALA A 211 -30.37 20.20 -4.34
CA ALA A 211 -31.01 19.89 -5.61
C ALA A 211 -32.25 20.79 -5.75
N ALA A 212 -32.46 21.42 -6.92
CA ALA A 212 -33.79 21.95 -7.20
C ALA A 212 -34.78 20.77 -7.31
N SER A 213 -36.09 21.03 -7.19
CA SER A 213 -37.14 19.99 -7.15
C SER A 213 -37.14 18.99 -8.33
N ASP A 214 -36.38 19.27 -9.38
CA ASP A 214 -36.34 18.50 -10.64
C ASP A 214 -34.90 18.27 -11.15
N GLU A 215 -33.86 18.52 -10.33
CA GLU A 215 -32.44 18.36 -10.72
C GLU A 215 -31.76 17.26 -9.89
N ASN A 216 -31.12 16.30 -10.54
CA ASN A 216 -30.28 15.31 -9.82
C ASN A 216 -28.92 15.92 -9.47
N LEU A 217 -28.37 15.56 -8.30
CA LEU A 217 -26.99 15.86 -7.94
C LEU A 217 -26.10 14.64 -8.15
N TYR A 218 -24.91 14.88 -8.68
CA TYR A 218 -23.94 13.85 -8.99
C TYR A 218 -22.57 14.18 -8.38
N LEU A 219 -21.81 13.14 -8.07
CA LEU A 219 -20.46 13.18 -7.54
C LEU A 219 -19.53 12.45 -8.51
N TRP A 220 -18.63 13.18 -9.16
CA TRP A 220 -17.57 12.66 -9.99
C TRP A 220 -16.28 12.55 -9.18
N VAL A 221 -15.59 11.43 -9.35
CA VAL A 221 -14.27 11.18 -8.76
C VAL A 221 -13.35 10.72 -9.89
N GLU A 222 -12.43 11.60 -10.28
CA GLU A 222 -11.34 11.29 -11.19
C GLU A 222 -10.15 10.82 -10.35
N SER A 223 -9.80 9.56 -10.51
CA SER A 223 -8.89 8.83 -9.64
C SER A 223 -8.32 7.63 -10.38
N GLU A 224 -7.05 7.30 -10.09
CA GLU A 224 -6.52 6.01 -10.52
C GLU A 224 -7.28 4.81 -9.90
N TYR A 225 -7.95 5.03 -8.76
CA TYR A 225 -8.72 4.01 -8.03
C TYR A 225 -10.21 4.01 -8.39
N ALA A 226 -10.57 4.56 -9.57
CA ALA A 226 -11.95 4.69 -10.04
C ALA A 226 -12.77 3.40 -9.93
N ASP A 227 -12.22 2.24 -10.29
CA ASP A 227 -12.90 0.95 -10.17
C ASP A 227 -13.35 0.63 -8.73
N ALA A 228 -12.53 0.99 -7.74
CA ALA A 228 -12.86 0.80 -6.33
C ALA A 228 -13.92 1.80 -5.87
N TRP A 229 -13.92 3.02 -6.40
CA TRP A 229 -14.97 4.01 -6.20
C TRP A 229 -16.32 3.58 -6.78
N ARG A 230 -16.35 3.06 -8.01
CA ARG A 230 -17.57 2.51 -8.64
C ARG A 230 -18.20 1.44 -7.77
N ARG A 231 -17.40 0.44 -7.35
CA ARG A 231 -17.84 -0.62 -6.43
C ARG A 231 -18.29 -0.12 -5.05
N TYR A 232 -17.82 1.06 -4.62
CA TYR A 232 -18.27 1.69 -3.40
C TYR A 232 -19.65 2.34 -3.61
N PHE A 233 -19.82 3.11 -4.67
CA PHE A 233 -21.09 3.75 -5.01
C PHE A 233 -22.22 2.74 -5.27
N ASP A 234 -21.93 1.60 -5.88
CA ASP A 234 -22.89 0.50 -6.09
C ASP A 234 -23.46 -0.07 -4.78
N ARG A 235 -22.69 0.00 -3.69
CA ARG A 235 -23.00 -0.70 -2.43
C ARG A 235 -23.37 0.23 -1.29
N HIS A 236 -23.02 1.50 -1.37
CA HIS A 236 -23.16 2.45 -0.27
C HIS A 236 -24.50 3.18 -0.35
N ASP A 237 -25.28 3.09 0.73
CA ASP A 237 -26.59 3.71 0.80
C ASP A 237 -26.55 5.22 0.51
N GLY A 238 -27.51 5.69 -0.28
CA GLY A 238 -27.64 7.08 -0.70
C GLY A 238 -26.87 7.48 -1.95
N PHE A 239 -26.16 6.52 -2.56
CA PHE A 239 -25.49 6.69 -3.84
C PHE A 239 -25.90 5.56 -4.78
N GLU A 240 -25.87 5.85 -6.08
CA GLU A 240 -26.02 4.86 -7.14
C GLU A 240 -24.90 5.10 -8.17
N ASP A 241 -24.22 4.04 -8.62
CA ASP A 241 -23.26 4.17 -9.72
C ASP A 241 -23.97 4.65 -10.97
N ALA A 242 -23.48 5.76 -11.52
CA ALA A 242 -23.96 6.39 -12.74
C ALA A 242 -22.79 6.60 -13.72
N THR A 243 -21.68 5.87 -13.53
CA THR A 243 -20.47 6.03 -14.36
C THR A 243 -20.77 5.78 -15.83
N ASP A 244 -21.49 4.71 -16.16
CA ASP A 244 -21.81 4.35 -17.54
C ASP A 244 -22.91 5.24 -18.16
N ASP A 245 -23.63 6.01 -17.34
CA ASP A 245 -24.62 6.99 -17.80
C ASP A 245 -23.98 8.34 -18.17
N SER A 246 -22.69 8.51 -17.89
CA SER A 246 -21.97 9.75 -18.13
C SER A 246 -21.02 9.64 -19.33
N ASP A 247 -21.31 10.39 -20.40
CA ASP A 247 -20.48 10.39 -21.62
C ASP A 247 -19.03 10.82 -21.33
N ASP A 248 -18.82 11.69 -20.34
CA ASP A 248 -17.51 12.19 -19.92
C ASP A 248 -16.63 11.13 -19.25
N CYS A 249 -17.23 10.20 -18.48
CA CYS A 249 -16.48 9.18 -17.73
C CYS A 249 -16.56 7.77 -18.32
N ALA A 250 -17.59 7.45 -19.10
CA ALA A 250 -17.72 6.15 -19.76
C ALA A 250 -16.58 5.87 -20.77
N ALA A 251 -15.89 6.92 -21.24
CA ALA A 251 -14.77 6.81 -22.17
C ALA A 251 -13.38 6.78 -21.49
N ALA A 252 -13.29 6.94 -20.16
CA ALA A 252 -12.03 7.12 -19.44
C ALA A 252 -11.81 6.06 -18.35
N ASP A 253 -10.72 5.29 -18.48
CA ASP A 253 -10.19 4.45 -17.39
C ASP A 253 -9.58 5.37 -16.32
N GLY A 254 -10.40 5.84 -15.38
CA GLY A 254 -9.96 6.79 -14.35
C GLY A 254 -11.04 7.70 -13.78
N CYS A 255 -12.32 7.43 -14.04
CA CYS A 255 -13.41 8.18 -13.44
C CYS A 255 -14.50 7.26 -12.88
N ALA A 256 -15.09 7.66 -11.75
CA ALA A 256 -16.27 7.07 -11.16
C ALA A 256 -17.32 8.17 -10.89
N VAL A 257 -18.58 7.89 -11.19
CA VAL A 257 -19.69 8.85 -11.02
C VAL A 257 -20.79 8.23 -10.19
N ALA A 258 -21.27 8.97 -9.20
CA ALA A 258 -22.40 8.57 -8.37
C ALA A 258 -23.54 9.57 -8.46
N ARG A 259 -24.77 9.08 -8.66
CA ARG A 259 -25.98 9.87 -8.40
C ARG A 259 -26.26 9.88 -6.90
N ILE A 260 -26.49 11.04 -6.31
CA ILE A 260 -26.87 11.18 -4.90
C ILE A 260 -28.39 11.01 -4.78
N VAL A 261 -28.84 9.95 -4.12
CA VAL A 261 -30.27 9.58 -4.04
C VAL A 261 -31.02 10.35 -2.97
N HIS A 262 -30.37 10.65 -1.84
CA HIS A 262 -30.95 11.45 -0.76
C HIS A 262 -30.51 12.91 -0.90
N ASP A 263 -31.10 13.62 -1.86
CA ASP A 263 -30.65 14.94 -2.30
C ASP A 263 -31.50 16.13 -1.79
N GLU A 264 -32.51 15.90 -0.93
CA GLU A 264 -33.34 16.98 -0.35
C GLU A 264 -32.46 18.04 0.32
N THR A 265 -31.38 17.61 0.98
CA THR A 265 -30.29 18.52 1.37
C THR A 265 -28.96 17.78 1.39
N VAL A 266 -28.03 18.19 0.52
CA VAL A 266 -26.67 17.65 0.49
C VAL A 266 -25.72 18.62 1.18
N TYR A 267 -24.89 18.15 2.10
CA TYR A 267 -23.85 18.92 2.77
C TYR A 267 -22.49 18.48 2.23
N VAL A 268 -21.86 19.34 1.44
CA VAL A 268 -20.47 19.13 1.02
C VAL A 268 -19.58 19.75 2.08
N GLN A 269 -18.82 18.91 2.79
CA GLN A 269 -17.82 19.34 3.75
C GLN A 269 -16.44 19.22 3.12
N ARG A 270 -15.64 20.27 3.18
CA ARG A 270 -14.29 20.28 2.62
C ARG A 270 -13.30 20.47 3.75
N TYR A 271 -12.29 19.61 3.79
CA TYR A 271 -11.21 19.63 4.78
C TYR A 271 -9.88 19.69 4.03
N GLY A 272 -9.23 20.85 3.96
CA GLY A 272 -7.89 20.98 3.39
C GLY A 272 -6.82 20.78 4.46
N LEU A 273 -5.89 19.85 4.24
CA LEU A 273 -4.86 19.46 5.20
C LEU A 273 -3.47 19.53 4.56
N ASP A 274 -2.48 20.08 5.28
CA ASP A 274 -1.09 20.05 4.85
C ASP A 274 -0.42 18.75 5.25
N VAL A 275 0.32 18.13 4.32
CA VAL A 275 1.08 16.90 4.52
C VAL A 275 2.54 17.15 4.19
N ALA A 276 3.41 16.82 5.15
CA ALA A 276 4.86 16.90 5.06
C ALA A 276 5.49 15.51 5.24
N LEU A 277 6.54 15.22 4.47
CA LEU A 277 7.35 14.02 4.61
C LEU A 277 8.70 14.38 5.25
N ARG A 278 9.06 13.73 6.35
CA ARG A 278 10.34 13.97 7.04
C ARG A 278 11.08 12.65 7.31
N ARG A 279 12.36 12.61 6.96
CA ARG A 279 13.28 11.51 7.31
C ARG A 279 13.92 11.72 8.69
#